data_AF-A0A9W7TZH9-F1
#
_entry.id   AF-A0A9W7TZH9-F1
#
_cell.length_a   1.000
_cell.length_b   1.000
_cell.length_c   1.000
_cell.angle_alpha   90.00
_cell.angle_beta   90.00
_cell.angle_gamma   90.00
#
_symmetry.space_group_name_H-M   'P 1'
#
loop_
_entity.id
_entity.type
_entity.pdbx_description
1 polymer ?
#
loop_
_entity_poly.entity_id
_entity_poly.type
_entity_poly.pdbx_seq_one_letter_code
_entity_poly.pdbx_strand_id
1 'polypeptide(L)'
;MAVVYVARSAALTKWASDVGQGKHIFKLGVAADKDAAKAAIEAGWAGEGDWRLIHSQDVPDLEEEAVIERLMRKEKVIDPTYYPKLKGASGVFRVTLTNVQNSLLVAQAMSADEPLTDIKVKPKDIGEYMIRNALPSAS
;
A
#
# COMPACT_ATOMS: atom_id res chain seq x y z
N MET A 1 -16.02 -4.82 -11.28
CA MET A 1 -15.75 -4.57 -9.85
C MET A 1 -14.52 -3.71 -9.80
N ALA A 2 -14.56 -2.63 -9.03
CA ALA A 2 -13.39 -1.80 -8.80
C ALA A 2 -12.28 -2.64 -8.15
N VAL A 3 -11.04 -2.20 -8.29
CA VAL A 3 -9.86 -2.88 -7.77
C VAL A 3 -9.10 -1.90 -6.90
N VAL A 4 -8.94 -2.24 -5.62
CA VAL A 4 -7.92 -1.60 -4.78
C VAL A 4 -6.61 -2.32 -5.03
N TYR A 5 -5.54 -1.57 -5.32
CA TYR A 5 -4.23 -2.13 -5.61
C TYR A 5 -3.13 -1.44 -4.82
N VAL A 6 -2.06 -2.20 -4.59
CA VAL A 6 -0.82 -1.73 -3.99
C VAL A 6 0.31 -1.97 -4.97
N ALA A 7 1.09 -0.94 -5.26
CA ALA A 7 2.24 -0.99 -6.15
C ALA A 7 3.50 -0.44 -5.48
N ARG A 8 4.67 -0.82 -6.01
CA ARG A 8 5.96 -0.27 -5.56
C ARG A 8 6.87 0.07 -6.74
N SER A 9 7.74 1.05 -6.55
CA SER A 9 8.86 1.39 -7.45
C SER A 9 10.17 1.28 -6.67
N ALA A 10 11.19 0.65 -7.28
CA ALA A 10 12.51 0.55 -6.67
C ALA A 10 13.24 1.90 -6.74
N ALA A 11 13.12 2.62 -7.85
CA ALA A 11 13.67 3.95 -8.03
C ALA A 11 13.07 4.95 -7.02
N LEU A 12 11.74 4.94 -6.83
CA LEU A 12 11.09 5.78 -5.82
C LEU A 12 11.51 5.38 -4.40
N THR A 13 11.63 4.07 -4.11
CA THR A 13 12.09 3.59 -2.80
C THR A 13 13.50 4.08 -2.48
N LYS A 14 14.40 4.07 -3.47
CA LYS A 14 15.75 4.61 -3.31
C LYS A 14 15.70 6.11 -3.01
N TRP A 15 14.99 6.88 -3.82
CA TRP A 15 14.82 8.32 -3.61
C TRP A 15 14.24 8.62 -2.21
N ALA A 16 13.22 7.89 -1.79
CA ALA A 16 12.59 8.07 -0.48
C ALA A 16 13.59 7.81 0.66
N SER A 17 14.46 6.81 0.52
CA SER A 17 15.55 6.56 1.47
C SER A 17 16.52 7.74 1.52
N ASP A 18 16.89 8.30 0.37
CA ASP A 18 17.84 9.42 0.26
C ASP A 18 17.29 10.71 0.91
N VAL A 19 15.97 10.90 0.92
CA VAL A 19 15.30 12.07 1.54
C VAL A 19 14.74 11.80 2.94
N GLY A 20 15.14 10.70 3.59
CA GLY A 20 14.77 10.39 4.98
C GLY A 20 13.36 9.81 5.20
N GLN A 21 12.65 9.47 4.12
CA GLN A 21 11.34 8.80 4.18
C GLN A 21 11.45 7.28 4.36
N GLY A 22 12.64 6.70 4.22
CA GLY A 22 12.91 5.28 4.46
C GLY A 22 12.64 4.40 3.23
N LYS A 23 12.59 3.08 3.44
CA LYS A 23 12.64 2.07 2.35
C LYS A 23 11.34 1.31 2.09
N HIS A 24 10.28 1.65 2.82
CA HIS A 24 9.01 0.93 2.77
C HIS A 24 7.94 1.85 2.19
N ILE A 25 8.14 2.23 0.93
CA ILE A 25 7.26 3.15 0.23
C ILE A 25 6.42 2.38 -0.78
N PHE A 26 5.11 2.59 -0.69
CA PHE A 26 4.13 1.89 -1.51
C PHE A 26 3.05 2.87 -1.96
N LYS A 27 2.51 2.66 -3.15
CA LYS A 27 1.33 3.38 -3.62
C LYS A 27 0.10 2.51 -3.42
N LEU A 28 -0.93 3.07 -2.80
CA LEU A 28 -2.29 2.56 -2.82
C LEU A 28 -3.08 3.34 -3.88
N GLY A 29 -3.93 2.66 -4.63
CA GLY A 29 -4.87 3.30 -5.55
C GLY A 29 -6.11 2.46 -5.75
N VAL A 30 -7.12 3.06 -6.39
CA VAL A 30 -8.34 2.38 -6.82
C VAL A 30 -8.47 2.55 -8.34
N ALA A 31 -8.91 1.51 -9.01
CA ALA A 31 -9.20 1.53 -10.44
C ALA A 31 -10.56 0.89 -10.72
N ALA A 32 -11.17 1.23 -11.85
CA ALA A 32 -12.47 0.68 -12.25
C ALA A 32 -12.45 -0.85 -12.44
N ASP A 33 -11.31 -1.40 -12.84
CA ASP A 33 -11.06 -2.83 -13.04
C ASP A 33 -9.54 -3.13 -13.05
N LYS A 34 -9.18 -4.39 -13.31
CA LYS A 34 -7.79 -4.87 -13.34
C LYS A 34 -6.98 -4.31 -14.51
N ASP A 35 -7.62 -4.05 -15.65
CA ASP A 35 -6.95 -3.51 -16.84
C ASP A 35 -6.63 -2.03 -16.63
N ALA A 36 -7.55 -1.27 -16.04
CA ALA A 36 -7.32 0.11 -15.61
C ALA A 36 -6.23 0.19 -14.53
N ALA A 37 -6.20 -0.74 -13.57
CA ALA A 37 -5.11 -0.81 -12.58
C ALA A 37 -3.76 -1.07 -13.24
N LYS A 38 -3.71 -2.01 -14.20
CA LYS A 38 -2.49 -2.32 -14.95
C LYS A 38 -2.01 -1.12 -15.76
N ALA A 39 -2.90 -0.46 -16.49
CA ALA A 39 -2.58 0.73 -17.29
C ALA A 39 -2.05 1.87 -16.41
N ALA A 40 -2.63 2.09 -15.23
CA ALA A 40 -2.15 3.09 -14.29
C ALA A 40 -0.74 2.78 -13.76
N ILE A 41 -0.47 1.51 -13.44
CA ILE A 41 0.85 1.04 -12.98
C ILE A 41 1.90 1.18 -14.09
N GLU A 42 1.55 0.87 -15.34
CA GLU A 42 2.43 1.01 -16.50
C GLU A 42 2.73 2.48 -16.82
N ALA A 43 1.74 3.37 -16.70
CA ALA A 43 1.95 4.81 -16.83
C ALA A 43 2.89 5.35 -15.74
N GLY A 44 2.83 4.77 -14.55
CA GLY A 44 3.70 5.09 -13.43
C GLY A 44 3.42 6.45 -12.80
N TRP A 45 4.21 6.76 -11.78
CA TRP A 45 4.06 7.98 -10.98
C TRP A 45 5.42 8.53 -10.59
N ALA A 46 5.44 9.82 -10.22
CA ALA A 46 6.62 10.50 -9.70
C ALA A 46 7.84 10.49 -10.64
N GLY A 47 7.58 10.41 -11.96
CA GLY A 47 8.59 10.30 -13.00
C GLY A 47 9.24 8.92 -13.12
N GLU A 48 8.74 7.92 -12.39
CA GLU A 48 9.26 6.56 -12.39
C GLU A 48 8.35 5.61 -13.18
N GLY A 49 8.94 4.76 -14.01
CA GLY A 49 8.25 3.73 -14.82
C GLY A 49 8.51 2.29 -14.37
N ASP A 50 9.26 2.08 -13.29
CA ASP A 50 9.60 0.75 -12.76
C ASP A 50 8.57 0.21 -11.74
N TRP A 51 7.36 0.77 -11.75
CA TRP A 51 6.30 0.37 -10.84
C TRP A 51 5.83 -1.06 -11.09
N ARG A 52 5.62 -1.79 -10.01
CA ARG A 52 5.17 -3.19 -10.02
C ARG A 52 4.02 -3.38 -9.07
N LEU A 53 3.00 -4.12 -9.50
CA LEU A 53 1.92 -4.58 -8.66
C LEU A 53 2.47 -5.49 -7.55
N ILE A 54 2.03 -5.25 -6.32
CA ILE A 54 2.36 -6.05 -5.15
C ILE A 54 1.16 -6.87 -4.71
N HIS A 55 0.00 -6.23 -4.64
CA HIS A 55 -1.24 -6.90 -4.30
C HIS A 55 -2.44 -6.12 -4.85
N SER A 56 -3.56 -6.81 -5.03
CA SER A 56 -4.82 -6.21 -5.47
C SER A 56 -5.99 -7.02 -4.96
N GLN A 57 -7.11 -6.35 -4.72
CA GLN A 57 -8.36 -6.98 -4.30
C GLN A 57 -9.54 -6.36 -5.05
N ASP A 58 -10.40 -7.22 -5.59
CA ASP A 58 -11.67 -6.82 -6.18
C ASP A 58 -12.62 -6.34 -5.07
N VAL A 59 -13.23 -5.17 -5.26
CA VAL A 59 -14.11 -4.51 -4.30
C VAL A 59 -15.38 -3.99 -4.97
N PRO A 60 -16.47 -3.78 -4.21
CA PRO A 60 -17.58 -2.95 -4.70
C PRO A 60 -17.10 -1.52 -4.98
N ASP A 61 -17.93 -0.71 -5.64
CA ASP A 61 -17.62 0.69 -5.94
C ASP A 61 -17.18 1.44 -4.69
N LEU A 62 -15.91 1.83 -4.66
CA LEU A 62 -15.27 2.57 -3.59
C LEU A 62 -14.51 3.75 -4.18
N GLU A 63 -14.71 4.92 -3.60
CA GLU A 63 -13.98 6.13 -3.97
C GLU A 63 -12.52 6.05 -3.49
N GLU A 64 -11.57 6.39 -4.38
CA GLU A 64 -10.14 6.33 -4.08
C GLU A 64 -9.76 7.18 -2.86
N GLU A 65 -10.32 8.38 -2.77
CA GLU A 65 -10.08 9.31 -1.65
C GLU A 65 -10.48 8.70 -0.31
N ALA A 66 -11.65 8.06 -0.23
CA ALA A 66 -12.12 7.40 0.98
C ALA A 66 -11.23 6.21 1.40
N VAL A 67 -10.67 5.48 0.44
CA VAL A 67 -9.74 4.37 0.69
C VAL A 67 -8.40 4.91 1.22
N ILE A 68 -7.89 5.99 0.63
CA ILE A 68 -6.66 6.67 1.09
C ILE A 68 -6.84 7.25 2.50
N GLU A 69 -7.93 7.97 2.76
CA GLU A 69 -8.23 8.59 4.05
C GLU A 69 -8.30 7.56 5.19
N ARG A 70 -8.84 6.37 4.92
CA ARG A 70 -8.88 5.28 5.92
C ARG A 70 -7.47 4.80 6.25
N LEU A 71 -6.63 4.55 5.25
CA LEU A 71 -5.26 4.10 5.49
C LEU A 71 -4.42 5.17 6.19
N MET A 72 -4.66 6.46 5.92
CA MET A 72 -4.00 7.58 6.61
C MET A 72 -4.21 7.59 8.13
N ARG A 73 -5.25 6.92 8.65
CA ARG A 73 -5.47 6.77 10.10
C ARG A 73 -4.51 5.77 10.74
N LYS A 74 -3.82 4.95 9.94
CA LYS A 74 -2.92 3.87 10.39
C LYS A 74 -1.48 4.10 9.97
N GLU A 75 -1.27 4.61 8.76
CA GLU A 75 0.06 4.76 8.15
C GLU A 75 0.30 6.19 7.68
N LYS A 76 1.58 6.57 7.63
CA LYS A 76 1.98 7.92 7.25
C LYS A 76 1.96 8.08 5.73
N VAL A 77 1.08 8.95 5.23
CA VAL A 77 1.15 9.40 3.83
C VAL A 77 2.35 10.33 3.63
N ILE A 78 3.02 10.22 2.49
CA ILE A 78 4.06 11.17 2.09
C ILE A 78 3.38 12.31 1.35
N ASP A 79 3.32 13.46 2.01
CA ASP A 79 2.65 14.64 1.48
C ASP A 79 3.46 15.27 0.31
N PRO A 80 2.88 15.36 -0.90
CA PRO A 80 3.52 15.97 -2.07
C PRO A 80 3.90 17.45 -1.88
N THR A 81 3.30 18.15 -0.92
CA THR A 81 3.62 19.55 -0.58
C THR A 81 5.06 19.71 -0.13
N TYR A 82 5.55 18.76 0.68
CA TYR A 82 6.95 18.74 1.13
C TYR A 82 7.87 18.01 0.15
N TYR A 83 7.30 17.22 -0.77
CA TYR A 83 8.04 16.40 -1.72
C TYR A 83 7.52 16.58 -3.15
N PRO A 84 8.00 17.60 -3.88
CA PRO A 84 7.52 17.95 -5.22
C PRO A 84 7.61 16.81 -6.24
N LYS A 85 8.52 15.85 -6.04
CA LYS A 85 8.64 14.65 -6.89
C LYS A 85 7.36 13.80 -6.90
N LEU A 86 6.55 13.85 -5.84
CA LEU A 86 5.27 13.13 -5.74
C LEU A 86 4.08 13.94 -6.27
N LYS A 87 4.30 15.10 -6.91
CA LYS A 87 3.20 15.90 -7.45
C LYS A 87 2.41 15.08 -8.48
N GLY A 88 1.10 14.97 -8.28
CA GLY A 88 0.21 14.11 -9.08
C GLY A 88 0.18 12.64 -8.66
N ALA A 89 0.95 12.24 -7.63
CA ALA A 89 0.96 10.90 -7.07
C ALA A 89 0.33 10.90 -5.66
N SER A 90 -1.00 10.80 -5.60
CA SER A 90 -1.74 10.54 -4.36
C SER A 90 -1.50 9.11 -3.84
N GLY A 91 -1.82 8.89 -2.55
CA GLY A 91 -1.84 7.54 -1.98
C GLY A 91 -0.46 6.89 -1.85
N VAL A 92 0.61 7.68 -1.74
CA VAL A 92 1.96 7.16 -1.48
C VAL A 92 2.20 7.13 0.04
N PHE A 93 2.43 5.94 0.58
CA PHE A 93 2.57 5.70 2.01
C PHE A 93 3.98 5.24 2.38
N ARG A 94 4.45 5.72 3.52
CA ARG A 94 5.54 5.10 4.27
C ARG A 94 4.92 4.11 5.24
N VAL A 95 5.13 2.82 4.97
CA VAL A 95 4.62 1.72 5.78
C VAL A 95 5.63 1.35 6.87
N THR A 96 5.15 1.23 8.10
CA THR A 96 5.97 0.77 9.22
C THR A 96 5.94 -0.76 9.30
N LEU A 97 7.08 -1.44 9.08
CA LEU A 97 7.13 -2.92 9.11
C LEU A 97 6.66 -3.52 10.43
N THR A 98 6.93 -2.86 11.56
CA THR A 98 6.46 -3.31 12.87
C THR A 98 4.92 -3.37 12.94
N ASN A 99 4.21 -2.43 12.30
CA ASN A 99 2.74 -2.48 12.25
C ASN A 99 2.25 -3.68 11.45
N VAL A 100 2.92 -3.99 10.34
CA VAL A 100 2.63 -5.17 9.51
C VAL A 100 2.87 -6.45 10.31
N GLN A 101 4.03 -6.57 10.97
CA GLN A 101 4.36 -7.72 11.84
C GLN A 101 3.34 -7.92 12.95
N ASN A 102 3.01 -6.86 13.69
CA ASN A 102 2.03 -6.92 14.76
C ASN A 102 0.65 -7.37 14.23
N SER A 103 0.26 -6.88 13.06
CA SER A 103 -1.00 -7.26 12.46
C SER A 103 -1.05 -8.71 11.99
N LEU A 104 0.09 -9.26 11.52
CA LEU A 104 0.22 -10.69 11.19
C LEU A 104 0.20 -11.56 12.45
N LEU A 105 0.88 -11.12 13.52
CA LEU A 105 0.93 -11.84 14.79
C LEU A 105 -0.46 -11.92 15.44
N VAL A 106 -1.24 -10.83 15.39
CA VAL A 106 -2.64 -10.84 15.83
C VAL A 106 -3.48 -11.80 15.00
N ALA A 107 -3.30 -11.83 13.67
CA ALA A 107 -4.02 -12.78 12.82
C ALA A 107 -3.67 -14.24 13.15
N GLN A 108 -2.39 -14.53 13.40
CA GLN A 108 -1.93 -15.86 13.80
C GLN A 108 -2.47 -16.28 15.17
N ALA A 109 -2.49 -15.37 16.16
CA ALA A 109 -3.02 -15.64 17.49
C ALA A 109 -4.54 -15.97 17.49
N MET A 110 -5.27 -15.51 16.47
CA MET A 110 -6.69 -15.84 16.31
C MET A 110 -6.91 -17.20 15.65
N SER A 111 -5.87 -17.80 15.07
CA SER A 111 -5.86 -19.17 14.55
C SER A 111 -5.41 -20.14 15.65
N ALA A 112 -6.34 -20.93 16.18
CA ALA A 112 -6.14 -21.73 17.39
C ALA A 112 -5.01 -22.80 17.32
N ASP A 113 -4.49 -23.10 16.12
CA ASP A 113 -3.60 -24.24 15.87
C ASP A 113 -2.18 -23.86 15.40
N GLU A 114 -1.83 -22.56 15.30
CA GLU A 114 -0.51 -22.14 14.83
C GLU A 114 0.41 -21.63 15.95
N PRO A 115 1.64 -22.15 16.07
CA PRO A 115 2.62 -21.61 17.02
C PRO A 115 3.03 -20.19 16.61
N LEU A 116 3.02 -19.27 17.59
CA LEU A 116 3.54 -17.92 17.44
C LEU A 116 5.03 -17.99 17.13
N THR A 117 5.40 -17.68 15.90
CA THR A 117 6.78 -17.72 15.41
C THR A 117 7.21 -16.35 14.93
N ASP A 118 8.52 -16.13 14.77
CA ASP A 118 9.04 -14.88 14.21
C ASP A 118 8.54 -14.68 12.76
N ILE A 119 7.68 -13.67 12.58
CA ILE A 119 7.06 -13.40 11.28
C ILE A 119 7.98 -12.51 10.45
N LYS A 120 8.57 -13.11 9.42
CA LYS A 120 9.29 -12.39 8.36
C LYS A 120 8.28 -11.79 7.36
N VAL A 121 8.15 -10.47 7.37
CA VAL A 121 7.28 -9.74 6.44
C VAL A 121 7.75 -9.88 5.00
N LYS A 122 6.85 -10.30 4.12
CA LYS A 122 7.02 -10.35 2.67
C LYS A 122 6.30 -9.16 2.02
N PRO A 123 6.64 -8.79 0.77
CA PRO A 123 5.96 -7.71 0.07
C PRO A 123 4.45 -7.92 -0.07
N LYS A 124 3.99 -9.15 -0.30
CA LYS A 124 2.57 -9.48 -0.37
C LYS A 124 1.85 -9.14 0.94
N ASP A 125 2.45 -9.47 2.09
CA ASP A 125 1.87 -9.21 3.42
C ASP A 125 1.69 -7.70 3.67
N ILE A 126 2.61 -6.87 3.14
CA ILE A 126 2.47 -5.41 3.17
C ILE A 126 1.27 -4.96 2.34
N GLY A 127 1.12 -5.49 1.12
CA GLY A 127 0.00 -5.19 0.26
C GLY A 127 -1.34 -5.58 0.89
N GLU A 128 -1.43 -6.77 1.47
CA GLU A 128 -2.61 -7.26 2.18
C GLU A 128 -2.92 -6.42 3.43
N TYR A 129 -1.89 -6.08 4.22
CA TYR A 129 -2.02 -5.18 5.35
C TYR A 129 -2.58 -3.81 4.94
N MET A 130 -2.04 -3.20 3.88
CA MET A 130 -2.51 -1.90 3.39
C MET A 130 -3.96 -1.96 2.93
N ILE A 131 -4.32 -2.94 2.09
CA ILE A 131 -5.69 -3.08 1.58
C ILE A 131 -6.65 -3.31 2.74
N ARG A 132 -6.38 -4.26 3.64
CA ARG A 132 -7.26 -4.55 4.79
C ARG A 132 -7.52 -3.33 5.68
N ASN A 133 -6.52 -2.47 5.90
CA ASN A 133 -6.69 -1.26 6.70
C ASN A 133 -7.31 -0.08 5.92
N ALA A 134 -7.37 -0.18 4.60
CA ALA A 134 -7.98 0.83 3.73
C ALA A 134 -9.45 0.51 3.39
N LEU A 135 -9.85 -0.75 3.56
CA LEU A 135 -11.24 -1.19 3.38
C LEU A 135 -12.06 -1.00 4.66
N PRO A 136 -13.38 -0.74 4.53
CA PRO A 136 -14.27 -0.78 5.69
C PRO A 136 -14.27 -2.18 6.31
N SER A 137 -14.31 -2.26 7.64
CA SER A 137 -14.49 -3.52 8.36
C SER A 137 -15.75 -4.21 7.84
N ALA A 138 -15.64 -5.49 7.47
CA ALA A 138 -16.84 -6.30 7.26
C ALA A 138 -17.64 -6.29 8.56
N SER A 139 -18.90 -5.84 8.47
CA SER A 139 -19.86 -5.89 9.58
C SER A 139 -20.41 -7.30 9.72
#